data_AF-A0A9X1SHL2-F1
#
_entry.id   AF-A0A9X1SHL2-F1
#
_cell.length_a   1.000
_cell.length_b   1.000
_cell.length_c   1.000
_cell.angle_alpha   90.00
_cell.angle_beta   90.00
_cell.angle_gamma   90.00
#
_symmetry.space_group_name_H-M   'P 1'
#
loop_
_entity.id
_entity.type
_entity.pdbx_description
1 polymer ?
#
loop_
_entity_poly.entity_id
_entity_poly.type
_entity_poly.pdbx_seq_one_letter_code
_entity_poly.pdbx_strand_id
1 'polypeptide(L)'
;MSGIWLLYNFLDESHEISQNLPSISGSYWHGIMHRREPDYGNAKYWFRRVGRHPIMHDLAANAAEIASGGELDSATRFLAAGQDWDPMAMVDGCEAVARGRSDNQEILIHTAAEEWRLLFDYCLQEAFGA
;
A
#
# COMPACT_ATOMS: atom_id res chain seq x y z
N MET A 1 9.71 -11.92 3.64
CA MET A 1 8.79 -13.01 4.07
C MET A 1 7.35 -12.54 4.24
N SER A 2 7.04 -11.53 5.06
CA SER A 2 5.65 -11.04 5.24
C SER A 2 4.93 -10.66 3.93
N GLY A 3 5.63 -10.05 2.98
CA GLY A 3 5.07 -9.75 1.64
C GLY A 3 4.65 -10.99 0.85
N ILE A 4 5.36 -12.12 0.94
CA ILE A 4 5.03 -13.34 0.18
C ILE A 4 3.70 -13.92 0.67
N TRP A 5 3.49 -13.97 1.99
CA TRP A 5 2.21 -14.41 2.55
C TRP A 5 1.06 -13.48 2.15
N LEU A 6 1.31 -12.17 2.17
CA LEU A 6 0.33 -11.19 1.71
C LEU A 6 -0.05 -11.42 0.24
N LEU A 7 0.91 -11.70 -0.64
CA LEU A 7 0.63 -11.99 -2.06
C LEU A 7 -0.36 -13.16 -2.26
N TYR A 8 -0.31 -14.17 -1.39
CA TYR A 8 -1.16 -15.36 -1.47
C TYR A 8 -2.39 -15.34 -0.55
N ASN A 9 -2.80 -14.18 -0.03
CA ASN A 9 -3.93 -14.02 0.90
C ASN A 9 -3.78 -14.72 2.27
N PHE A 10 -2.55 -15.08 2.66
CA PHE A 10 -2.26 -15.61 3.99
C PHE A 10 -2.03 -14.46 4.97
N LEU A 11 -3.13 -13.85 5.42
CA LEU A 11 -3.10 -12.64 6.25
C LEU A 11 -2.56 -12.91 7.66
N ASP A 12 -2.91 -14.05 8.27
CA ASP A 12 -2.45 -14.44 9.61
C ASP A 12 -0.92 -14.60 9.67
N GLU A 13 -0.34 -15.31 8.70
CA GLU A 13 1.11 -15.53 8.60
C GLU A 13 1.86 -14.23 8.27
N SER A 14 1.23 -13.36 7.46
CA SER A 14 1.77 -12.02 7.20
C SER A 14 1.76 -11.15 8.46
N HIS A 15 0.69 -11.23 9.25
CA HIS A 15 0.51 -10.51 10.49
C HIS A 15 1.52 -10.96 11.56
N GLU A 16 1.68 -12.28 11.77
CA GLU A 16 2.63 -12.84 12.75
C GLU A 16 4.07 -12.36 12.51
N ILE A 17 4.47 -12.28 11.24
CA ILE A 17 5.81 -11.78 10.88
C ILE A 17 5.87 -10.26 11.04
N SER A 18 4.92 -9.51 10.49
CA SER A 18 4.99 -8.03 10.45
C SER A 18 4.85 -7.40 11.85
N GLN A 19 4.07 -8.00 12.75
CA GLN A 19 3.92 -7.54 14.13
C GLN A 19 5.25 -7.53 14.90
N ASN A 20 6.19 -8.39 14.52
CA ASN A 20 7.49 -8.54 15.17
C ASN A 20 8.64 -7.80 14.45
N LEU A 21 8.34 -7.00 13.40
CA LEU A 21 9.34 -6.21 12.67
C LEU A 21 9.32 -4.74 13.10
N PRO A 22 10.24 -4.28 13.97
CA PRO A 22 10.24 -2.91 14.51
C PRO A 22 10.84 -1.88 13.52
N SER A 23 10.66 -2.08 12.22
CA SER A 23 11.16 -1.18 11.17
C SER A 23 10.04 -0.41 10.47
N ILE A 24 10.41 0.66 9.74
CA ILE A 24 9.45 1.39 8.91
C ILE A 24 8.85 0.49 7.82
N SER A 25 9.64 -0.43 7.24
CA SER A 25 9.15 -1.40 6.25
C SER A 25 8.25 -2.46 6.90
N GLY A 26 8.55 -2.90 8.12
CA GLY A 26 7.68 -3.78 8.91
C GLY A 26 6.31 -3.14 9.18
N SER A 27 6.32 -1.87 9.60
CA SER A 27 5.10 -1.08 9.78
C SER A 27 4.34 -0.88 8.45
N TYR A 28 5.05 -0.73 7.33
CA TYR A 28 4.43 -0.61 6.01
C TYR A 28 3.70 -1.91 5.64
N TRP A 29 4.35 -3.07 5.76
CA TRP A 29 3.72 -4.37 5.53
C TRP A 29 2.47 -4.58 6.40
N HIS A 30 2.54 -4.16 7.67
CA HIS A 30 1.42 -4.24 8.60
C HIS A 30 0.24 -3.35 8.16
N GLY A 31 0.52 -2.14 7.67
CA GLY A 31 -0.48 -1.23 7.11
C GLY A 31 -1.17 -1.82 5.88
N ILE A 32 -0.42 -2.42 4.95
CA ILE A 32 -0.98 -3.10 3.77
C ILE A 32 -1.84 -4.28 4.20
N MET A 33 -1.39 -5.08 5.18
CA MET A 33 -2.11 -6.25 5.68
C MET A 33 -3.49 -5.87 6.22
N HIS A 34 -3.58 -4.92 7.16
CA HIS A 34 -4.88 -4.50 7.70
C HIS A 34 -5.77 -3.80 6.66
N ARG A 35 -5.21 -3.13 5.66
CA ARG A 35 -5.99 -2.57 4.54
C ARG A 35 -6.73 -3.68 3.77
N ARG A 36 -6.18 -4.91 3.76
CA ARG A 36 -6.77 -6.09 3.11
C ARG A 36 -7.70 -6.89 4.02
N GLU A 37 -7.68 -6.67 5.34
CA GLU A 37 -8.65 -7.17 6.33
C GLU A 37 -9.89 -6.27 6.50
N PRO A 38 -10.11 -5.33 5.57
CA PRO A 38 -10.89 -4.11 5.81
C PRO A 38 -10.78 -3.42 7.19
N ASP A 39 -9.67 -3.56 7.91
CA ASP A 39 -9.41 -2.83 9.17
C ASP A 39 -8.70 -1.50 8.88
N TYR A 40 -9.46 -0.57 8.29
CA TYR A 40 -8.92 0.71 7.80
C TYR A 40 -8.35 1.59 8.92
N GLY A 41 -8.92 1.52 10.13
CA GLY A 41 -8.44 2.29 11.29
C GLY A 41 -7.05 1.85 11.73
N ASN A 42 -6.84 0.53 11.78
CA ASN A 42 -5.57 -0.07 12.15
C ASN A 42 -4.54 0.04 11.03
N ALA A 43 -4.95 -0.11 9.77
CA ALA A 43 -4.09 0.18 8.62
C ALA A 43 -3.48 1.58 8.71
N LYS A 44 -4.32 2.60 8.95
CA LYS A 44 -3.86 3.99 9.14
C LYS A 44 -2.96 4.16 10.37
N TYR A 45 -3.18 3.40 11.44
CA TYR A 45 -2.29 3.40 12.61
C TYR A 45 -0.87 2.97 12.24
N TRP A 46 -0.74 1.87 11.48
CA TRP A 46 0.56 1.39 11.05
C TRP A 46 1.22 2.29 10.00
N PHE A 47 0.45 2.84 9.05
CA PHE A 47 0.99 3.81 8.09
C PHE A 47 1.52 5.09 8.77
N ARG A 48 0.91 5.55 9.87
CA ARG A 48 1.47 6.66 10.67
C ARG A 48 2.86 6.35 11.25
N ARG A 49 3.15 5.08 11.53
CA ARG A 49 4.47 4.64 12.05
C ARG A 49 5.54 4.53 10.98
N VAL A 50 5.15 4.48 9.70
CA VAL A 50 6.09 4.44 8.57
C VAL A 50 6.78 5.79 8.38
N GLY A 51 6.05 6.90 8.50
CA GLY A 51 6.58 8.22 8.15
C GLY A 51 6.88 8.31 6.65
N ARG A 52 8.14 8.57 6.28
CA ARG A 52 8.61 8.57 4.88
C ARG A 52 9.38 7.29 4.59
N HIS A 53 8.86 6.48 3.67
CA HIS A 53 9.55 5.29 3.17
C HIS A 53 10.17 5.56 1.78
N PRO A 54 11.38 5.06 1.46
CA PRO A 54 12.04 5.35 0.19
C PRO A 54 11.20 5.06 -1.07
N ILE A 55 10.43 3.98 -1.06
CA ILE A 55 9.56 3.59 -2.20
C ILE A 55 8.46 4.60 -2.52
N MET A 56 8.10 5.50 -1.59
CA MET A 56 6.95 6.40 -1.74
C MET A 56 7.13 7.37 -2.92
N HIS A 57 8.37 7.71 -3.27
CA HIS A 57 8.66 8.57 -4.41
C HIS A 57 8.29 7.88 -5.73
N ASP A 58 8.88 6.70 -5.98
CA ASP A 58 8.64 5.94 -7.21
C ASP A 58 7.18 5.46 -7.27
N LEU A 59 6.59 5.09 -6.13
CA LEU A 59 5.20 4.70 -6.05
C LEU A 59 4.25 5.84 -6.45
N ALA A 60 4.53 7.08 -6.06
CA ALA A 60 3.71 8.23 -6.46
C ALA A 60 3.73 8.42 -7.99
N ALA A 61 4.91 8.33 -8.60
CA ALA A 61 5.07 8.44 -10.05
C ALA A 61 4.34 7.30 -10.79
N ASN A 62 4.55 6.06 -10.34
CA ASN A 62 3.95 4.88 -10.96
C ASN A 62 2.42 4.86 -10.77
N ALA A 63 1.91 5.34 -9.63
CA ALA A 63 0.47 5.50 -9.40
C ALA A 63 -0.17 6.50 -10.36
N ALA A 64 0.52 7.61 -10.66
CA ALA A 64 0.04 8.59 -11.62
C ALA A 64 0.01 8.04 -13.05
N GLU A 65 1.01 7.23 -13.42
CA GLU A 65 1.02 6.52 -14.70
C GLU A 65 -0.15 5.53 -14.80
N ILE A 66 -0.34 4.69 -13.78
CA ILE A 66 -1.47 3.73 -13.71
C ILE A 66 -2.82 4.46 -13.82
N ALA A 67 -2.95 5.63 -13.18
CA ALA A 67 -4.18 6.41 -13.17
C ALA A 67 -4.42 7.22 -14.45
N SER A 68 -3.41 7.42 -15.30
CA SER A 68 -3.47 8.31 -16.47
C SER A 68 -4.51 7.91 -17.52
N GLY A 69 -4.89 6.63 -17.57
CA GLY A 69 -5.86 6.09 -18.52
C GLY A 69 -7.31 6.01 -18.01
N GLY A 70 -7.58 6.40 -16.75
CA GLY A 70 -8.89 6.21 -16.11
C GLY A 70 -9.58 7.49 -15.66
N GLU A 71 -10.91 7.43 -15.49
CA GLU A 71 -11.67 8.51 -14.85
C GLU A 71 -11.53 8.42 -13.32
N LEU A 72 -10.97 9.46 -12.70
CA LEU A 72 -10.78 9.52 -11.26
C LEU A 72 -11.93 10.27 -10.59
N ASP A 73 -12.43 9.71 -9.49
CA ASP A 73 -13.38 10.37 -8.60
C ASP A 73 -12.64 11.04 -7.42
N SER A 74 -13.40 11.59 -6.48
CA SER A 74 -12.83 12.27 -5.31
C SER A 74 -12.02 11.33 -4.40
N ALA A 75 -12.31 10.03 -4.38
CA ALA A 75 -11.63 9.04 -3.56
C ALA A 75 -10.31 8.56 -4.19
N THR A 76 -10.15 8.66 -5.50
CA THR A 76 -8.95 8.18 -6.23
C THR A 76 -8.11 9.27 -6.87
N ARG A 77 -8.57 10.54 -6.86
CA ARG A 77 -7.83 11.67 -7.44
C ARG A 77 -6.40 11.85 -6.91
N PHE A 78 -6.11 11.35 -5.71
CA PHE A 78 -4.77 11.43 -5.11
C PHE A 78 -3.72 10.67 -5.94
N LEU A 79 -4.13 9.64 -6.68
CA LEU A 79 -3.25 8.85 -7.54
C LEU A 79 -2.59 9.70 -8.64
N ALA A 80 -3.26 10.77 -9.09
CA ALA A 80 -2.73 11.66 -10.12
C ALA A 80 -1.71 12.70 -9.59
N ALA A 81 -1.39 12.71 -8.29
CA ALA A 81 -0.47 13.70 -7.72
C ALA A 81 0.98 13.53 -8.22
N GLY A 82 1.43 12.31 -8.48
CA GLY A 82 2.70 12.01 -9.13
C GLY A 82 3.98 12.29 -8.33
N GLN A 83 3.89 12.93 -7.16
CA GLN A 83 5.07 13.36 -6.38
C GLN A 83 4.97 13.06 -4.88
N ASP A 84 3.76 13.09 -4.32
CA ASP A 84 3.50 12.86 -2.90
C ASP A 84 2.57 11.66 -2.72
N TRP A 85 3.13 10.51 -2.34
CA TRP A 85 2.33 9.33 -1.99
C TRP A 85 1.72 9.49 -0.59
N ASP A 86 0.40 9.45 -0.52
CA ASP A 86 -0.34 9.43 0.73
C ASP A 86 -0.94 8.02 0.97
N PRO A 87 -0.35 7.21 1.86
CA PRO A 87 -0.89 5.88 2.15
C PRO A 87 -2.25 5.96 2.87
N MET A 88 -2.58 7.07 3.54
CA MET A 88 -3.90 7.25 4.15
C MET A 88 -4.96 7.44 3.08
N ALA A 89 -4.66 8.20 2.02
CA ALA A 89 -5.54 8.35 0.87
C ALA A 89 -5.75 7.02 0.14
N MET A 90 -4.71 6.17 0.03
CA MET A 90 -4.86 4.81 -0.49
C MET A 90 -5.80 3.95 0.37
N VAL A 91 -5.70 4.04 1.70
CA VAL A 91 -6.66 3.37 2.60
C VAL A 91 -8.08 3.87 2.38
N ASP A 92 -8.27 5.19 2.25
CA ASP A 92 -9.58 5.80 2.03
C ASP A 92 -10.19 5.44 0.67
N GLY A 93 -9.37 5.35 -0.38
CA GLY A 93 -9.79 4.85 -1.70
C GLY A 93 -10.27 3.40 -1.63
N CYS A 94 -9.51 2.51 -0.98
CA CYS A 94 -9.92 1.11 -0.79
C CYS A 94 -11.23 1.00 0.03
N GLU A 95 -11.38 1.81 1.09
CA GLU A 95 -12.62 1.86 1.87
C GLU A 95 -13.80 2.40 1.03
N ALA A 96 -13.58 3.39 0.17
CA ALA A 96 -14.60 3.92 -0.71
C ALA A 96 -15.13 2.84 -1.67
N VAL A 97 -14.24 2.09 -2.32
CA VAL A 97 -14.61 0.95 -3.18
C VAL A 97 -15.37 -0.12 -2.39
N ALA A 98 -14.86 -0.54 -1.23
CA ALA A 98 -15.49 -1.57 -0.42
C ALA A 98 -16.90 -1.18 0.07
N ARG A 99 -17.18 0.13 0.18
CA ARG A 99 -18.49 0.69 0.55
C ARG A 99 -19.37 1.07 -0.65
N GLY A 100 -18.93 0.80 -1.88
CA GLY A 100 -19.68 1.16 -3.10
C GLY A 100 -19.77 2.67 -3.34
N ARG A 101 -18.78 3.45 -2.86
CA ARG A 101 -18.67 4.91 -3.06
C ARG A 101 -17.73 5.31 -4.21
N SER A 102 -17.08 4.33 -4.83
CA SER A 102 -16.15 4.50 -5.96
C SER A 102 -16.17 3.21 -6.79
N ASP A 103 -16.10 3.37 -8.12
CA ASP A 103 -16.01 2.26 -9.08
C ASP A 103 -14.56 1.97 -9.51
N ASN A 104 -13.58 2.70 -8.97
CA ASN A 104 -12.17 2.64 -9.35
C ASN A 104 -11.39 1.46 -8.72
N GLN A 105 -12.05 0.30 -8.56
CA GLN A 105 -11.45 -0.89 -7.96
C GLN A 105 -10.20 -1.35 -8.71
N GLU A 106 -10.25 -1.37 -10.04
CA GLU A 106 -9.16 -1.88 -10.87
C GLU A 106 -7.88 -1.04 -10.73
N ILE A 107 -8.01 0.30 -10.75
CA ILE A 107 -6.89 1.22 -10.58
C ILE A 107 -6.23 1.00 -9.21
N LEU A 108 -7.02 0.90 -8.14
CA LEU A 108 -6.50 0.65 -6.79
C LEU A 108 -5.84 -0.74 -6.67
N ILE A 109 -6.34 -1.77 -7.36
CA ILE A 109 -5.68 -3.08 -7.39
C ILE A 109 -4.31 -2.98 -8.06
N HIS A 110 -4.22 -2.32 -9.22
CA HIS A 110 -2.95 -2.14 -9.92
C HIS A 110 -1.95 -1.31 -9.10
N THR A 111 -2.40 -0.23 -8.47
CA THR A 111 -1.56 0.57 -7.58
C THR A 111 -1.12 -0.23 -6.35
N ALA A 112 -2.00 -1.03 -5.74
CA ALA A 112 -1.64 -1.88 -4.60
C ALA A 112 -0.62 -2.98 -4.98
N ALA A 113 -0.73 -3.53 -6.19
CA ALA A 113 0.25 -4.49 -6.71
C ALA A 113 1.63 -3.85 -6.89
N GLU A 114 1.67 -2.63 -7.40
CA GLU A 114 2.91 -1.87 -7.57
C GLU A 114 3.53 -1.45 -6.22
N GLU A 115 2.70 -1.01 -5.27
CA GLU A 115 3.13 -0.74 -3.89
C GLU A 115 3.77 -1.97 -3.24
N TRP A 116 3.16 -3.15 -3.41
CA TRP A 116 3.72 -4.41 -2.94
C TRP A 116 5.06 -4.71 -3.58
N ARG A 117 5.16 -4.58 -4.91
CA ARG A 117 6.37 -4.89 -5.68
C ARG A 117 7.54 -4.02 -5.24
N LEU A 118 7.35 -2.70 -5.18
CA LEU A 118 8.39 -1.77 -4.76
C LEU A 118 8.85 -2.03 -3.32
N LEU A 119 7.92 -2.28 -2.40
CA LEU A 119 8.27 -2.58 -1.01
C LEU A 119 9.03 -3.91 -0.89
N PHE A 120 8.63 -4.92 -1.68
CA PHE A 120 9.29 -6.20 -1.73
C PHE A 120 10.72 -6.07 -2.27
N ASP A 121 10.89 -5.41 -3.42
CA ASP A 121 12.20 -5.19 -4.05
C ASP A 121 13.13 -4.42 -3.11
N TYR A 122 12.64 -3.36 -2.46
CA TYR A 122 13.39 -2.61 -1.46
C TYR A 122 13.85 -3.51 -0.30
N CYS A 123 12.93 -4.29 0.29
CA CYS A 123 13.28 -5.20 1.39
C CYS A 123 14.28 -6.27 0.96
N LEU A 124 14.20 -6.72 -0.29
CA LEU A 124 15.12 -7.71 -0.85
C LEU A 124 16.52 -7.12 -1.01
N GLN A 125 16.64 -5.91 -1.56
CA GLN A 125 17.92 -5.20 -1.71
C GLN A 125 18.59 -4.94 -0.36
N GLU A 126 17.85 -4.45 0.63
CA GLU A 126 18.34 -4.24 2.00
C GLU A 126 18.85 -5.54 2.63
N ALA A 127 18.18 -6.67 2.38
CA ALA A 127 18.60 -7.97 2.91
C ALA A 127 19.89 -8.50 2.26
N PHE A 128 20.17 -8.12 1.01
CA PHE A 128 21.38 -8.52 0.28
C PHE A 128 22.52 -7.49 0.35
N GLY A 129 22.31 -6.33 0.99
CA GLY A 129 23.35 -5.34 1.26
C GLY A 129 23.91 -4.65 0.01
N ALA A 130 23.08 -4.47 -1.03
CA ALA A 130 23.43 -3.72 -2.24
C ALA A 130 23.25 -2.21 -2.05
#